data_AF-A0A1J3CYK3-F1
#
_entry.id   AF-A0A1J3CYK3-F1
#
_cell.length_a   1.000
_cell.length_b   1.000
_cell.length_c   1.000
_cell.angle_alpha   90.00
_cell.angle_beta   90.00
_cell.angle_gamma   90.00
#
_symmetry.space_group_name_H-M   'P 1'
#
loop_
_entity.id
_entity.type
_entity.pdbx_description
1 polymer ?
#
loop_
_entity_poly.entity_id
_entity_poly.type
_entity_poly.pdbx_seq_one_letter_code
_entity_poly.pdbx_strand_id
1 'polypeptide(L)'
;MAFLVRSPEIPTVSARIFSDSNSNANPLFTRRKVTVSAIDARDLPGVKNRKSRLYGKFSAPVKEDCKVSREEEENKQNYYVNMGHAVRCIREEFPSLFYKEPNFDIYRDDIVFRDPMNTFMGIDNYKSIFWALRFHGRIFFRALCVDIVSVWQPTENTLMIRWTAHGIPRGPWETRGRFDGTSEYKFDKNGKIYEHRVDNIAINSPPKFQMLTVQELVEAISCTSTPKPTYFEFGDSSSSPETY
;
A
#
# COMPACT_ATOMS: atom_id res chain seq x y z
N MET A 1 43.70 -18.71 13.21
CA MET A 1 43.75 -17.93 11.96
C MET A 1 42.31 -17.67 11.55
N ALA A 2 41.80 -16.46 11.80
CA ALA A 2 40.42 -16.09 11.54
C ALA A 2 40.36 -15.30 10.23
N PHE A 3 39.61 -15.82 9.26
CA PHE A 3 39.38 -15.15 7.98
C PHE A 3 38.16 -14.23 8.12
N LEU A 4 38.39 -12.91 8.12
CA LEU A 4 37.36 -11.90 7.99
C LEU A 4 36.95 -11.83 6.50
N VAL A 5 35.80 -12.40 6.17
CA VAL A 5 35.18 -12.23 4.85
C VAL A 5 34.49 -10.87 4.83
N ARG A 6 34.97 -9.98 3.95
CA ARG A 6 34.37 -8.67 3.66
C ARG A 6 33.00 -8.87 3.00
N SER A 7 31.99 -8.16 3.51
CA SER A 7 30.67 -8.01 2.88
C SER A 7 30.78 -7.38 1.49
N PRO A 8 29.96 -7.81 0.51
CA PRO A 8 29.81 -7.10 -0.75
C PRO A 8 28.91 -5.86 -0.57
N GLU A 9 29.35 -4.75 -1.14
CA GLU A 9 28.67 -3.45 -1.13
C GLU A 9 27.39 -3.47 -1.99
N ILE A 10 26.33 -2.87 -1.47
CA ILE A 10 25.06 -2.64 -2.16
C ILE A 10 25.17 -1.31 -2.93
N PRO A 11 24.84 -1.23 -4.24
CA PRO A 11 24.81 0.05 -4.93
C PRO A 11 23.57 0.85 -4.52
N THR A 12 23.82 2.03 -3.95
CA THR A 12 22.82 3.06 -3.62
C THR A 12 22.13 3.55 -4.90
N VAL A 13 20.89 3.12 -5.12
CA VAL A 13 20.02 3.66 -6.16
C VAL A 13 19.43 4.97 -5.64
N SER A 14 19.92 6.08 -6.20
CA SER A 14 19.44 7.44 -5.99
C SER A 14 18.00 7.59 -6.52
N ALA A 15 17.11 8.08 -5.66
CA ALA A 15 15.76 8.49 -6.03
C ALA A 15 15.81 9.75 -6.89
N ARG A 16 15.51 9.62 -8.19
CA ARG A 16 15.19 10.77 -9.05
C ARG A 16 13.71 11.10 -8.90
N ILE A 17 13.44 12.16 -8.15
CA ILE A 17 12.16 12.87 -8.14
C ILE A 17 12.09 13.65 -9.45
N PHE A 18 11.18 13.25 -10.35
CA PHE A 18 10.81 14.08 -11.49
C PHE A 18 9.92 15.22 -10.96
N SER A 19 10.43 16.44 -11.09
CA SER A 19 9.69 17.68 -10.95
C SER A 19 9.72 18.38 -12.30
N ASP A 20 8.56 18.55 -12.93
CA ASP A 20 8.27 19.58 -13.93
C ASP A 20 6.74 19.62 -14.09
N SER A 21 6.06 20.64 -13.57
CA SER A 21 5.92 22.03 -14.05
C SER A 21 4.79 22.16 -15.11
N ASN A 22 3.70 22.84 -14.69
CA ASN A 22 3.00 23.93 -15.39
C ASN A 22 1.47 23.85 -15.28
N SER A 23 0.87 24.70 -14.45
CA SER A 23 -0.37 25.41 -14.81
C SER A 23 -0.49 26.71 -14.02
N ASN A 24 -0.58 27.79 -14.78
CA ASN A 24 -0.79 29.17 -14.36
C ASN A 24 -2.11 29.37 -13.61
N ALA A 25 -2.06 30.09 -12.47
CA ALA A 25 -3.12 31.02 -12.06
C ALA A 25 -2.64 31.87 -10.86
N ASN A 26 -2.27 33.13 -11.11
CA ASN A 26 -2.17 34.16 -10.07
C ASN A 26 -3.54 34.84 -9.91
N PRO A 27 -3.93 35.20 -8.68
CA PRO A 27 -4.64 36.47 -8.48
C PRO A 27 -3.82 37.40 -7.58
N LEU A 28 -3.50 38.57 -8.13
CA LEU A 28 -3.00 39.73 -7.40
C LEU A 28 -3.95 40.08 -6.25
N PHE A 29 -3.46 40.05 -5.02
CA PHE A 29 -4.09 40.74 -3.90
C PHE A 29 -3.76 42.24 -3.96
N THR A 30 -4.66 43.02 -4.52
CA THR A 30 -4.59 44.49 -4.54
C THR A 30 -4.86 45.03 -3.14
N ARG A 31 -3.80 45.44 -2.44
CA ARG A 31 -3.86 46.18 -1.18
C ARG A 31 -4.40 47.59 -1.45
N ARG A 32 -5.70 47.82 -1.29
CA ARG A 32 -6.30 49.17 -1.26
C ARG A 32 -5.72 49.96 -0.08
N LYS A 33 -4.82 50.90 -0.36
CA LYS A 33 -4.54 52.03 0.54
C LYS A 33 -5.69 53.03 0.39
N VAL A 34 -6.44 53.25 1.47
CA VAL A 34 -7.36 54.39 1.57
C VAL A 34 -6.61 55.50 2.28
N THR A 35 -6.31 56.56 1.54
CA THR A 35 -5.76 57.82 2.04
C THR A 35 -6.94 58.67 2.53
N VAL A 36 -6.95 59.07 3.80
CA VAL A 36 -7.93 60.04 4.32
C VAL A 36 -7.25 61.40 4.33
N SER A 37 -7.74 62.32 3.50
CA SER A 37 -7.32 63.72 3.49
C SER A 37 -7.91 64.46 4.68
N ALA A 38 -7.06 65.08 5.51
CA ALA A 38 -7.48 66.03 6.53
C ALA A 38 -7.81 67.37 5.85
N ILE A 39 -9.05 67.82 5.99
CA ILE A 39 -9.48 69.17 5.62
C ILE A 39 -9.44 70.01 6.89
N ASP A 40 -8.67 71.09 6.81
CA ASP A 40 -8.49 72.13 7.82
C ASP A 40 -9.80 72.93 7.99
N ALA A 41 -10.25 73.11 9.23
CA ALA A 41 -11.28 74.06 9.59
C ALA A 41 -10.96 74.62 10.97
N ARG A 42 -10.47 75.87 11.00
CA ARG A 42 -10.23 76.63 12.23
C ARG A 42 -11.55 77.17 12.78
N ASP A 43 -11.69 77.03 14.09
CA ASP A 43 -12.83 77.45 14.91
C ASP A 43 -12.99 78.98 15.03
N LEU A 44 -14.25 79.41 15.12
CA LEU A 44 -14.73 80.57 15.87
C LEU A 44 -15.68 80.06 16.98
N PRO A 45 -15.79 80.75 18.13
CA PRO A 45 -16.10 80.09 19.39
C PRO A 45 -17.58 80.19 19.80
N GLY A 46 -18.00 79.21 20.60
CA GLY A 46 -19.02 79.41 21.63
C GLY A 46 -20.24 78.50 21.54
N VAL A 47 -20.63 78.04 22.74
CA VAL A 47 -21.94 77.52 23.16
C VAL A 47 -21.99 76.00 23.42
N LYS A 48 -22.26 75.72 24.71
CA LYS A 48 -22.53 74.45 25.36
C LYS A 48 -23.82 73.82 24.83
N ASN A 49 -23.84 72.52 24.50
CA ASN A 49 -24.76 71.56 25.16
C ASN A 49 -24.55 70.09 24.78
N ARG A 50 -24.89 69.22 25.74
CA ARG A 50 -24.81 67.75 25.74
C ARG A 50 -25.36 67.09 24.46
N LYS A 51 -24.53 66.27 23.80
CA LYS A 51 -24.99 65.26 22.82
C LYS A 51 -25.18 63.89 23.49
N SER A 52 -26.38 63.35 23.31
CA SER A 52 -26.78 61.99 23.61
C SER A 52 -25.83 60.97 22.97
N ARG A 53 -25.36 60.00 23.77
CA ARG A 53 -24.64 58.83 23.29
C ARG A 53 -25.64 57.81 22.74
N LEU A 54 -25.88 57.83 21.43
CA LEU A 54 -26.48 56.70 20.74
C LEU A 54 -25.40 55.63 20.52
N TYR A 55 -25.40 54.60 21.37
CA TYR A 55 -24.64 53.39 21.10
C TYR A 55 -25.30 52.64 19.93
N GLY A 56 -24.69 52.76 18.74
CA GLY A 56 -24.99 51.88 17.62
C GLY A 56 -24.59 50.45 17.98
N LYS A 57 -25.59 49.62 18.28
CA LYS A 57 -25.43 48.20 18.56
C LYS A 57 -25.13 47.47 17.25
N PHE A 58 -23.87 47.45 16.84
CA PHE A 58 -23.41 46.58 15.75
C PHE A 58 -23.31 45.15 16.27
N SER A 59 -24.41 44.40 16.13
CA SER A 59 -24.38 42.94 16.26
C SER A 59 -23.94 42.36 14.92
N ALA A 60 -22.67 42.03 14.78
CA ALA A 60 -22.20 41.25 13.65
C ALA A 60 -22.57 39.77 13.87
N PRO A 61 -23.12 39.06 12.87
CA PRO A 61 -23.37 37.64 12.99
C PRO A 61 -22.03 36.90 13.09
N VAL A 62 -21.87 36.11 14.14
CA VAL A 62 -20.72 35.21 14.31
C VAL A 62 -20.83 34.09 13.29
N LYS A 63 -19.78 33.93 12.50
CA LYS A 63 -19.63 32.97 11.40
C LYS A 63 -19.82 31.53 11.87
N GLU A 64 -20.86 30.87 11.37
CA GLU A 64 -21.03 29.41 11.45
C GLU A 64 -20.01 28.68 10.54
N ASP A 65 -19.61 29.30 9.43
CA ASP A 65 -18.65 28.76 8.45
C ASP A 65 -17.26 28.43 9.02
N CYS A 66 -16.85 29.09 10.11
CA CYS A 66 -15.53 28.93 10.70
C CYS A 66 -15.44 27.77 11.71
N LYS A 67 -16.59 27.25 12.16
CA LYS A 67 -16.66 26.07 13.02
C LYS A 67 -16.66 24.78 12.21
N VAL A 68 -17.46 24.75 11.14
CA VAL A 68 -17.57 23.60 10.23
C VAL A 68 -16.20 23.25 9.62
N SER A 69 -15.42 24.24 9.20
CA SER A 69 -14.09 23.99 8.62
C SER A 69 -13.05 23.48 9.63
N ARG A 70 -13.19 23.77 10.92
CA ARG A 70 -12.26 23.26 11.96
C ARG A 70 -12.59 21.83 12.35
N GLU A 71 -13.87 21.51 12.48
CA GLU A 71 -14.34 20.15 12.77
C GLU A 71 -14.00 19.18 11.63
N GLU A 72 -14.13 19.60 10.37
CA GLU A 72 -13.73 18.79 9.21
C GLU A 72 -12.23 18.48 9.17
N GLU A 73 -11.38 19.47 9.46
CA GLU A 73 -9.92 19.28 9.51
C GLU A 73 -9.50 18.39 10.68
N GLU A 74 -10.13 18.55 11.86
CA GLU A 74 -9.89 17.67 13.02
C GLU A 74 -10.30 16.22 12.73
N ASN A 75 -11.47 16.01 12.09
CA ASN A 75 -11.93 14.69 11.68
C ASN A 75 -10.99 14.05 10.67
N LYS A 76 -10.50 14.82 9.70
CA LYS A 76 -9.53 14.37 8.71
C LYS A 76 -8.20 13.99 9.36
N GLN A 77 -7.74 14.76 10.33
CA GLN A 77 -6.51 14.45 11.07
C GLN A 77 -6.67 13.17 11.89
N ASN A 78 -7.80 13.02 12.60
CA ASN A 78 -8.11 11.83 13.38
C ASN A 78 -8.19 10.58 12.49
N TYR A 79 -8.74 10.70 11.28
CA TYR A 79 -8.77 9.63 10.28
C TYR A 79 -7.36 9.09 9.99
N TYR A 80 -6.41 9.96 9.62
CA TYR A 80 -5.06 9.51 9.26
C TYR A 80 -4.28 8.96 10.45
N VAL A 81 -4.52 9.49 11.65
CA VAL A 81 -3.93 8.95 12.89
C VAL A 81 -4.43 7.53 13.15
N ASN A 82 -5.75 7.32 13.09
CA ASN A 82 -6.35 6.00 13.31
C ASN A 82 -5.98 5.00 12.21
N MET A 83 -5.97 5.44 10.95
CA MET A 83 -5.54 4.61 9.82
C MET A 83 -4.06 4.22 9.96
N GLY A 84 -3.18 5.16 10.29
CA GLY A 84 -1.77 4.89 10.52
C GLY A 84 -1.55 3.90 11.66
N HIS A 85 -2.30 4.06 12.75
CA HIS A 85 -2.31 3.12 13.87
C HIS A 85 -2.77 1.72 13.43
N ALA A 86 -3.87 1.63 12.68
CA ALA A 86 -4.39 0.36 12.19
C ALA A 86 -3.41 -0.35 11.23
N VAL A 87 -2.81 0.38 10.28
CA VAL A 87 -1.79 -0.15 9.36
C VAL A 87 -0.59 -0.69 10.14
N ARG A 88 -0.17 0.02 11.19
CA ARG A 88 0.92 -0.43 12.07
C ARG A 88 0.55 -1.71 12.81
N CYS A 89 -0.61 -1.75 13.47
CA CYS A 89 -1.09 -2.94 14.17
C CYS A 89 -1.13 -4.15 13.22
N ILE A 90 -1.67 -3.99 12.01
CA ILE A 90 -1.69 -5.09 11.04
C ILE A 90 -0.25 -5.55 10.72
N ARG A 91 0.67 -4.64 10.39
CA ARG A 91 2.04 -5.03 10.04
C ARG A 91 2.78 -5.77 11.16
N GLU A 92 2.57 -5.36 12.41
CA GLU A 92 3.22 -5.96 13.57
C GLU A 92 2.57 -7.30 13.97
N GLU A 93 1.24 -7.40 13.90
CA GLU A 93 0.52 -8.56 14.43
C GLU A 93 0.29 -9.66 13.40
N PHE A 94 0.16 -9.31 12.11
CA PHE A 94 -0.15 -10.25 11.03
C PHE A 94 0.88 -11.40 10.90
N PRO A 95 2.20 -11.19 11.04
CA PRO A 95 3.15 -12.30 11.05
C PRO A 95 2.98 -13.26 12.23
N SER A 96 2.42 -12.76 13.34
CA SER A 96 2.21 -13.50 14.59
C SER A 96 0.80 -14.06 14.76
N LEU A 97 -0.04 -13.97 13.72
CA LEU A 97 -1.47 -14.26 13.76
C LEU A 97 -1.85 -15.64 14.32
N PHE A 98 -1.00 -16.64 14.09
CA PHE A 98 -1.22 -18.01 14.55
C PHE A 98 -0.79 -18.27 15.99
N TYR A 99 -0.01 -17.36 16.60
CA TYR A 99 0.60 -17.54 17.93
C TYR A 99 0.04 -16.57 18.96
N LYS A 100 -0.25 -15.33 18.54
CA LYS A 100 -0.75 -14.26 19.39
C LYS A 100 -2.13 -13.84 18.91
N GLU A 101 -2.99 -13.50 19.85
CA GLU A 101 -4.26 -12.86 19.53
C GLU A 101 -4.04 -11.44 18.98
N PRO A 102 -4.64 -11.11 17.82
CA PRO A 102 -4.57 -9.75 17.27
C PRO A 102 -5.43 -8.78 18.09
N ASN A 103 -5.08 -7.50 18.01
CA ASN A 103 -5.86 -6.42 18.59
C ASN A 103 -7.10 -6.14 17.72
N PHE A 104 -8.28 -6.17 18.36
CA PHE A 104 -9.55 -5.95 17.68
C PHE A 104 -10.05 -4.49 17.71
N ASP A 105 -9.39 -3.59 18.44
CA ASP A 105 -9.84 -2.20 18.65
C ASP A 105 -9.82 -1.34 17.37
N ILE A 106 -8.98 -1.75 16.41
CA ILE A 106 -8.81 -1.11 15.10
C ILE A 106 -9.98 -1.40 14.13
N TYR A 107 -10.83 -2.36 14.48
CA TYR A 107 -11.98 -2.76 13.67
C TYR A 107 -13.28 -2.11 14.19
N ARG A 108 -14.27 -2.03 13.31
CA ARG A 108 -15.64 -1.63 13.64
C ARG A 108 -16.43 -2.85 14.12
N ASP A 109 -17.42 -2.64 14.99
CA ASP A 109 -18.19 -3.74 15.60
C ASP A 109 -19.00 -4.55 14.58
N ASP A 110 -19.39 -3.91 13.46
CA ASP A 110 -20.12 -4.48 12.33
C ASP A 110 -19.20 -4.78 11.13
N ILE A 111 -17.94 -5.15 11.39
CA ILE A 111 -16.99 -5.55 10.34
C ILE A 111 -17.56 -6.66 9.45
N VAL A 112 -17.35 -6.54 8.14
CA VAL A 112 -17.66 -7.59 7.16
C VAL A 112 -16.37 -8.28 6.74
N PHE A 113 -16.28 -9.57 7.01
CA PHE A 113 -15.19 -10.42 6.52
C PHE A 113 -15.65 -11.20 5.29
N ARG A 114 -14.92 -11.07 4.18
CA ARG A 114 -15.21 -11.77 2.93
C ARG A 114 -14.05 -12.67 2.54
N ASP A 115 -14.36 -13.93 2.28
CA ASP A 115 -13.48 -14.92 1.68
C ASP A 115 -14.18 -15.46 0.42
N PRO A 116 -13.47 -15.91 -0.63
CA PRO A 116 -14.05 -16.51 -1.84
C PRO A 116 -15.19 -17.50 -1.59
N MET A 117 -15.18 -18.21 -0.46
CA MET A 117 -16.18 -19.23 -0.14
C MET A 117 -17.26 -18.74 0.83
N ASN A 118 -16.99 -17.74 1.67
CA ASN A 118 -17.87 -17.38 2.80
C ASN A 118 -17.85 -15.87 3.10
N THR A 119 -18.96 -15.36 3.65
CA THR A 119 -19.04 -13.99 4.17
C THR A 119 -19.56 -14.02 5.60
N PHE A 120 -18.85 -13.33 6.50
CA PHE A 120 -19.20 -13.22 7.91
C PHE A 120 -19.35 -11.75 8.30
N MET A 121 -20.27 -11.46 9.23
CA MET A 121 -20.52 -10.09 9.68
C MET A 121 -20.45 -10.02 11.21
N GLY A 122 -19.91 -8.93 11.73
CA GLY A 122 -19.82 -8.66 13.15
C GLY A 122 -18.47 -9.08 13.77
N ILE A 123 -18.04 -8.31 14.76
CA ILE A 123 -16.73 -8.45 15.40
C ILE A 123 -16.58 -9.78 16.16
N ASP A 124 -17.64 -10.32 16.73
CA ASP A 124 -17.58 -11.59 17.47
C ASP A 124 -17.36 -12.79 16.53
N ASN A 125 -17.98 -12.76 15.35
CA ASN A 125 -17.73 -13.76 14.30
C ASN A 125 -16.30 -13.61 13.77
N TYR A 126 -15.83 -12.38 13.60
CA TYR A 126 -14.45 -12.11 13.19
C TYR A 126 -13.43 -12.66 14.20
N LYS A 127 -13.62 -12.40 15.50
CA LYS A 127 -12.81 -12.98 16.58
C LYS A 127 -12.82 -14.50 16.54
N SER A 128 -13.99 -15.09 16.33
CA SER A 128 -14.18 -16.55 16.24
C SER A 128 -13.39 -17.16 15.09
N ILE A 129 -13.31 -16.47 13.94
CA ILE A 129 -12.50 -16.93 12.78
C ILE A 129 -11.02 -16.97 13.15
N PHE A 130 -10.45 -15.92 13.75
CA PHE A 130 -9.04 -15.94 14.16
C PHE A 130 -8.78 -16.95 15.29
N TRP A 131 -9.74 -17.15 16.18
CA TRP A 131 -9.64 -18.19 17.19
C TRP A 131 -9.61 -19.58 16.57
N ALA A 132 -10.52 -19.86 15.64
CA ALA A 132 -10.57 -21.13 14.90
C ALA A 132 -9.30 -21.33 14.08
N LEU A 133 -8.81 -20.28 13.42
CA LEU A 133 -7.55 -20.31 12.66
C LEU A 133 -6.36 -20.69 13.54
N ARG A 134 -6.25 -20.11 14.75
CA ARG A 134 -5.24 -20.48 15.75
C ARG A 134 -5.41 -21.91 16.24
N PHE A 135 -6.64 -22.32 16.53
CA PHE A 135 -6.96 -23.67 17.01
C PHE A 135 -6.59 -24.73 15.96
N HIS A 136 -7.08 -24.58 14.72
CA HIS A 136 -6.78 -25.48 13.62
C HIS A 136 -5.31 -25.45 13.23
N GLY A 137 -4.67 -24.27 13.21
CA GLY A 137 -3.24 -24.13 12.99
C GLY A 137 -2.42 -24.94 14.00
N ARG A 138 -2.78 -24.85 15.29
CA ARG A 138 -2.14 -25.62 16.37
C ARG A 138 -2.39 -27.12 16.28
N ILE A 139 -3.45 -27.59 15.66
CA ILE A 139 -3.73 -29.03 15.49
C ILE A 139 -3.00 -29.59 14.27
N PHE A 140 -3.14 -28.93 13.12
CA PHE A 140 -2.66 -29.46 11.83
C PHE A 140 -1.19 -29.18 11.54
N PHE A 141 -0.56 -28.17 12.16
CA PHE A 141 0.80 -27.76 11.82
C PHE A 141 1.77 -27.80 13.01
N ARG A 142 2.99 -28.28 12.77
CA ARG A 142 4.10 -28.21 13.74
C ARG A 142 4.65 -26.79 13.83
N ALA A 143 4.76 -26.13 12.68
CA ALA A 143 5.15 -24.74 12.55
C ALA A 143 4.30 -24.10 11.46
N LEU A 144 3.79 -22.90 11.72
CA LEU A 144 2.97 -22.13 10.78
C LEU A 144 3.34 -20.66 10.92
N CYS A 145 3.83 -20.02 9.87
CA CYS A 145 4.19 -18.61 9.89
C CYS A 145 3.60 -17.87 8.68
N VAL A 146 3.39 -16.57 8.83
CA VAL A 146 2.94 -15.70 7.74
C VAL A 146 4.00 -14.64 7.53
N ASP A 147 4.47 -14.51 6.31
CA ASP A 147 5.39 -13.46 5.90
C ASP A 147 4.64 -12.45 5.04
N ILE A 148 4.85 -11.17 5.35
CA ILE A 148 4.31 -10.07 4.55
C ILE A 148 5.25 -9.87 3.36
N VAL A 149 4.72 -10.04 2.15
CA VAL A 149 5.49 -9.87 0.91
C VAL A 149 5.50 -8.42 0.47
N SER A 150 4.34 -7.76 0.53
CA SER A 150 4.22 -6.35 0.15
C SER A 150 2.96 -5.74 0.76
N VAL A 151 3.03 -4.44 1.04
CA VAL A 151 1.91 -3.64 1.52
C VAL A 151 1.82 -2.39 0.64
N TRP A 152 0.67 -2.17 0.02
CA TRP A 152 0.43 -1.01 -0.83
C TRP A 152 -0.97 -0.47 -0.61
N GLN A 153 -1.18 0.78 -1.02
CA GLN A 153 -2.42 1.50 -0.78
C GLN A 153 -2.96 2.00 -2.13
N PRO A 154 -3.92 1.29 -2.76
CA PRO A 154 -4.48 1.71 -4.04
C PRO A 154 -5.34 2.96 -3.94
N THR A 155 -5.95 3.19 -2.78
CA THR A 155 -6.86 4.29 -2.50
C THR A 155 -6.63 4.74 -1.06
N GLU A 156 -6.93 6.00 -0.73
CA GLU A 156 -6.70 6.56 0.61
C GLU A 156 -7.41 5.78 1.73
N ASN A 157 -8.49 5.07 1.43
CA ASN A 157 -9.29 4.27 2.35
C ASN A 157 -9.16 2.77 2.15
N THR A 158 -8.17 2.31 1.38
CA THR A 158 -7.98 0.88 1.09
C THR A 158 -6.52 0.49 1.26
N LEU A 159 -6.26 -0.46 2.16
CA LEU A 159 -4.95 -1.08 2.34
C LEU A 159 -4.95 -2.47 1.72
N MET A 160 -3.97 -2.77 0.89
CA MET A 160 -3.74 -4.10 0.34
C MET A 160 -2.45 -4.69 0.88
N ILE A 161 -2.50 -5.97 1.24
CA ILE A 161 -1.38 -6.73 1.77
C ILE A 161 -1.26 -8.03 0.99
N ARG A 162 -0.11 -8.25 0.35
CA ARG A 162 0.28 -9.57 -0.15
C ARG A 162 1.06 -10.29 0.92
N TRP A 163 0.73 -11.54 1.14
CA TRP A 163 1.36 -12.37 2.14
C TRP A 163 1.59 -13.78 1.63
N THR A 164 2.52 -14.47 2.28
CA THR A 164 2.82 -15.88 2.06
C THR A 164 2.77 -16.59 3.40
N ALA A 165 1.92 -17.60 3.51
CA ALA A 165 1.88 -18.47 4.68
C ALA A 165 2.70 -19.74 4.40
N HIS A 166 3.58 -20.07 5.35
CA HIS A 166 4.39 -21.28 5.34
C HIS A 166 3.94 -22.20 6.47
N GLY A 167 3.62 -23.45 6.14
CA GLY A 167 3.15 -24.44 7.11
C GLY A 167 3.87 -25.78 6.96
N ILE A 168 4.31 -26.36 8.08
CA ILE A 168 4.79 -27.75 8.14
C ILE A 168 3.70 -28.59 8.80
N PRO A 169 2.99 -29.44 8.06
CA PRO A 169 1.89 -30.25 8.60
C PRO A 169 2.41 -31.28 9.61
N ARG A 170 1.57 -31.66 10.56
CA ARG A 170 1.82 -32.76 11.50
C ARG A 170 1.40 -34.07 10.84
N GLY A 171 2.34 -34.70 10.15
CA GLY A 171 2.15 -36.01 9.53
C GLY A 171 3.48 -36.60 9.06
N PRO A 172 3.50 -37.89 8.66
CA PRO A 172 4.72 -38.54 8.16
C PRO A 172 5.22 -37.97 6.84
N TRP A 173 4.42 -37.13 6.18
CA TRP A 173 4.75 -36.42 4.95
C TRP A 173 5.19 -34.99 5.32
N GLU A 174 6.48 -34.74 5.46
CA GLU A 174 7.06 -33.42 5.77
C GLU A 174 7.09 -32.50 4.54
N THR A 175 5.96 -32.36 3.85
CA THR A 175 5.84 -31.42 2.74
C THR A 175 5.64 -30.01 3.30
N ARG A 176 6.52 -29.08 2.93
CA ARG A 176 6.34 -27.67 3.27
C ARG A 176 5.21 -27.11 2.42
N GLY A 177 4.10 -26.76 3.06
CA GLY A 177 3.01 -26.02 2.44
C GLY A 177 3.38 -24.55 2.29
N ARG A 178 3.15 -23.98 1.11
CA ARG A 178 3.25 -22.55 0.86
C ARG A 178 1.94 -22.07 0.23
N PHE A 179 1.36 -21.04 0.83
CA PHE A 179 0.12 -20.44 0.40
C PHE A 179 0.36 -18.96 0.18
N ASP A 180 0.20 -18.50 -1.05
CA ASP A 180 0.28 -17.07 -1.35
C ASP A 180 -1.14 -16.51 -1.38
N GLY A 181 -1.35 -15.34 -0.79
CA GLY A 181 -2.67 -14.71 -0.67
C GLY A 181 -2.60 -13.19 -0.65
N THR A 182 -3.75 -12.56 -0.84
CA THR A 182 -3.89 -11.10 -0.75
C THR A 182 -5.03 -10.75 0.18
N SER A 183 -4.81 -9.77 1.07
CA SER A 183 -5.81 -9.23 1.98
C SER A 183 -6.05 -7.75 1.67
N GLU A 184 -7.30 -7.37 1.46
CA GLU A 184 -7.79 -6.02 1.26
C GLU A 184 -8.54 -5.55 2.52
N TYR A 185 -8.20 -4.37 3.02
CA TYR A 185 -8.83 -3.75 4.19
C TYR A 185 -9.37 -2.38 3.80
N LYS A 186 -10.64 -2.12 4.11
CA LYS A 186 -11.27 -0.82 3.87
C LYS A 186 -11.55 -0.08 5.16
N PHE A 187 -11.26 1.22 5.13
CA PHE A 187 -11.39 2.13 6.27
C PHE A 187 -12.64 2.98 6.17
N ASP A 188 -13.29 3.21 7.31
CA ASP A 188 -14.40 4.14 7.46
C ASP A 188 -13.91 5.58 7.60
N LYS A 189 -14.83 6.54 7.75
CA LYS A 189 -14.49 7.96 7.92
C LYS A 189 -13.67 8.27 9.19
N ASN A 190 -13.66 7.37 10.17
CA ASN A 190 -12.91 7.51 11.41
C ASN A 190 -11.55 6.81 11.36
N GLY A 191 -11.21 6.14 10.25
CA GLY A 191 -9.96 5.38 10.11
C GLY A 191 -10.02 3.99 10.77
N LYS A 192 -11.22 3.48 11.07
CA LYS A 192 -11.45 2.10 11.53
C LYS A 192 -11.77 1.17 10.37
N ILE A 193 -11.41 -0.09 10.51
CA ILE A 193 -11.61 -1.09 9.45
C ILE A 193 -13.04 -1.63 9.52
N TYR A 194 -13.81 -1.50 8.44
CA TYR A 194 -15.18 -2.00 8.35
C TYR A 194 -15.32 -3.21 7.41
N GLU A 195 -14.36 -3.44 6.51
CA GLU A 195 -14.36 -4.59 5.61
C GLU A 195 -12.95 -5.16 5.52
N HIS A 196 -12.84 -6.48 5.68
CA HIS A 196 -11.63 -7.25 5.42
C HIS A 196 -11.97 -8.33 4.40
N ARG A 197 -11.34 -8.28 3.23
CA ARG A 197 -11.50 -9.26 2.17
C ARG A 197 -10.20 -10.01 1.96
N VAL A 198 -10.27 -11.32 1.84
CA VAL A 198 -9.14 -12.18 1.45
C VAL A 198 -9.43 -12.71 0.06
N ASP A 199 -8.47 -12.61 -0.85
CA ASP A 199 -8.58 -13.10 -2.23
C ASP A 199 -7.31 -13.86 -2.65
N ASN A 200 -7.42 -14.56 -3.79
CA ASN A 200 -6.31 -15.16 -4.54
C ASN A 200 -5.40 -16.08 -3.70
N ILE A 201 -6.01 -17.03 -2.99
CA ILE A 201 -5.29 -18.03 -2.20
C ILE A 201 -4.78 -19.11 -3.16
N ALA A 202 -3.51 -19.03 -3.54
CA ALA A 202 -2.85 -20.02 -4.41
C ALA A 202 -1.97 -20.97 -3.57
N ILE A 203 -2.19 -22.28 -3.72
CA ILE A 203 -1.34 -23.30 -3.12
C ILE A 203 -0.12 -23.49 -4.03
N ASN A 204 0.98 -22.84 -3.68
CA ASN A 204 2.23 -22.98 -4.42
C ASN A 204 3.00 -24.17 -3.86
N SER A 205 2.83 -25.35 -4.47
CA SER A 205 3.80 -26.43 -4.25
C SER A 205 5.16 -25.98 -4.79
N PRO A 206 6.28 -26.27 -4.09
CA PRO A 206 7.60 -25.94 -4.61
C PRO A 206 7.73 -26.47 -6.04
N PRO A 207 8.34 -25.72 -6.97
CA PRO A 207 8.55 -26.22 -8.32
C PRO A 207 9.29 -27.54 -8.19
N LYS A 208 8.67 -28.62 -8.69
CA LYS A 208 9.32 -29.92 -8.80
C LYS A 208 10.38 -29.77 -9.88
N PHE A 209 11.54 -29.23 -9.50
CA PHE A 209 12.71 -29.27 -10.35
C PHE A 209 13.15 -30.73 -10.40
N GLN A 210 12.61 -31.48 -11.35
CA GLN A 210 13.16 -32.78 -11.71
C GLN A 210 14.53 -32.50 -12.31
N MET A 211 15.59 -32.75 -11.54
CA MET A 211 16.91 -32.92 -12.14
C MET A 211 16.82 -34.15 -13.04
N LEU A 212 16.78 -33.92 -14.35
CA LEU A 212 16.94 -34.99 -15.32
C LEU A 212 18.27 -35.68 -15.01
N THR A 213 18.23 -36.99 -14.95
CA THR A 213 19.45 -37.78 -14.84
C THR A 213 20.28 -37.60 -16.12
N VAL A 214 21.60 -37.81 -16.05
CA VAL A 214 22.47 -37.72 -17.23
C VAL A 214 21.98 -38.63 -18.37
N GLN A 215 21.35 -39.75 -18.03
CA GLN A 215 20.76 -40.69 -18.99
C GLN A 215 19.59 -40.08 -19.76
N GLU A 216 18.63 -39.46 -19.05
CA GLU A 216 17.49 -38.77 -19.69
C GLU A 216 17.94 -37.58 -20.55
N LEU A 217 19.00 -36.88 -20.13
CA LEU A 217 19.58 -35.79 -20.92
C LEU A 217 20.24 -36.32 -22.21
N VAL A 218 21.02 -37.40 -22.10
CA VAL A 218 21.66 -38.06 -23.24
C VAL A 218 20.59 -38.58 -24.22
N GLU A 219 19.53 -39.19 -23.72
CA GLU A 219 18.43 -39.69 -24.55
C GLU A 219 17.70 -38.56 -25.30
N ALA A 220 17.49 -37.41 -24.65
CA ALA A 220 16.87 -36.24 -25.26
C ALA A 220 17.71 -35.59 -26.39
N ILE A 221 19.04 -35.57 -26.25
CA ILE A 221 19.96 -35.04 -27.30
C ILE A 221 20.29 -36.08 -28.37
N SER A 222 20.04 -37.36 -28.11
CA SER A 222 20.28 -38.47 -29.05
C SER A 222 19.23 -38.56 -30.15
N CYS A 223 18.18 -37.73 -30.11
CA CYS A 223 17.22 -37.60 -31.20
C CYS A 223 17.92 -37.13 -32.48
N THR A 224 18.13 -38.06 -33.40
CA THR A 224 18.70 -37.82 -34.72
C THR A 224 17.69 -37.13 -35.65
N SER A 225 17.28 -35.90 -35.34
CA SER A 225 16.75 -35.01 -36.38
C SER A 225 17.94 -34.29 -36.98
N THR A 226 18.50 -34.84 -38.05
CA THR A 226 19.63 -34.28 -38.79
C THR A 226 19.32 -32.82 -39.15
N PRO A 227 20.00 -31.80 -38.57
CA PRO A 227 19.82 -30.44 -39.05
C PRO A 227 20.45 -30.39 -40.45
N LYS A 228 19.63 -30.13 -41.48
CA LYS A 228 20.13 -29.93 -42.85
C LYS A 228 21.01 -28.68 -42.85
N PRO A 229 22.33 -28.78 -43.07
CA PRO A 229 23.17 -27.59 -43.13
C PRO A 229 22.90 -26.89 -44.46
N THR A 230 22.39 -25.66 -44.42
CA THR A 230 22.36 -24.79 -45.59
C THR A 230 23.79 -24.28 -45.83
N TYR A 231 24.55 -24.99 -46.64
CA TYR A 231 25.86 -24.52 -47.11
C TYR A 231 25.64 -23.44 -48.18
N PHE A 232 26.37 -22.32 -48.06
CA PHE A 232 26.44 -21.28 -49.07
C PHE A 232 27.41 -21.73 -50.17
N GLU A 233 26.93 -21.89 -51.41
CA GLU A 233 27.80 -22.09 -52.57
C GLU A 233 28.51 -20.77 -52.92
N PHE A 234 29.83 -20.77 -52.84
CA PHE A 234 30.68 -19.75 -53.47
C PHE A 234 30.94 -20.19 -54.92
N GLY A 235 30.44 -19.40 -55.88
CA GLY A 235 30.73 -19.59 -57.30
C GLY A 235 32.11 -19.06 -57.64
N ASP A 236 33.05 -19.96 -57.89
CA ASP A 236 34.35 -19.61 -58.45
C ASP A 236 34.28 -19.62 -59.98
N SER A 237 34.39 -18.43 -60.56
CA SER A 237 34.64 -18.21 -61.98
C SER A 237 36.10 -18.53 -62.30
N SER A 238 36.36 -19.50 -63.19
CA SER A 238 37.65 -19.62 -63.86
C SER A 238 37.48 -19.81 -65.37
N SER A 239 37.95 -18.80 -66.08
CA SER A 239 38.18 -18.72 -67.53
C SER A 239 39.08 -19.84 -68.04
N SER A 240 38.70 -20.41 -69.19
CA SER A 240 39.45 -21.38 -69.99
C SER A 240 40.72 -20.78 -70.62
N PRO A 241 41.79 -21.58 -70.82
CA PRO A 241 42.84 -21.25 -71.77
C PRO A 241 42.64 -21.96 -73.12
N GLU A 242 42.91 -21.25 -74.20
CA GLU A 242 42.97 -21.75 -75.58
C GLU A 242 44.26 -22.55 -75.87
N THR A 243 44.13 -23.57 -76.73
CA THR A 243 45.15 -24.15 -77.64
C THR A 243 44.35 -25.05 -78.60
N TYR A 244 44.48 -25.04 -79.92
CA TYR A 244 45.51 -24.65 -80.88
C TYR A 244 44.83 -24.26 -82.20
#